data_AF-A0A6B3GQP8-F1
#
_entry.id   AF-A0A6B3GQP8-F1
#
_cell.length_a   1.000
_cell.length_b   1.000
_cell.length_c   1.000
_cell.angle_alpha   90.00
_cell.angle_beta   90.00
_cell.angle_gamma   90.00
#
_symmetry.space_group_name_H-M   'P 1'
#
loop_
_entity.id
_entity.type
_entity.pdbx_description
1 polymer ?
#
loop_
_entity_poly.entity_id
_entity_poly.type
_entity_poly.pdbx_seq_one_letter_code
_entity_poly.pdbx_strand_id
1 'polypeptide(L)'
;HHYQRDEVIQFADVTGDSFKLARDAAARPEAEYIVFCGVHFMAESADILTTDAQAVVLPDLAAGCSMADMASAEQVAECWDVLTEAGVADQVVPVSYMNSSADIKAFTGKHGGTICTSSNAKRALEWAFEQGEKILFLPDQHLGRNTAVRDMGMGLDDCVVYNPHKPNGGLTAEQLRDA
;
A
#
# COMPACT_ATOMS: atom_id res chain seq x y z
N HIS A 1 -7.32 -3.18 -16.25
CA HIS A 1 -6.32 -4.00 -15.52
C HIS A 1 -6.16 -5.36 -16.21
N HIS A 2 -5.01 -6.05 -16.08
CA HIS A 2 -4.75 -7.36 -16.72
C HIS A 2 -5.76 -8.47 -16.37
N TYR A 3 -6.49 -8.34 -15.26
CA TYR A 3 -7.50 -9.32 -14.83
C TYR A 3 -8.92 -9.01 -15.32
N GLN A 4 -9.09 -8.01 -16.18
CA GLN A 4 -10.38 -7.73 -16.81
C GLN A 4 -10.72 -8.80 -17.86
N ARG A 5 -12.02 -8.97 -18.11
CA ARG A 5 -12.51 -9.88 -19.14
C ARG A 5 -12.14 -9.37 -20.54
N ASP A 6 -11.96 -10.28 -21.48
CA ASP A 6 -11.65 -9.96 -22.88
C ASP A 6 -12.69 -9.02 -23.51
N GLU A 7 -13.95 -9.17 -23.11
CA GLU A 7 -15.06 -8.31 -23.54
C GLU A 7 -14.88 -6.84 -23.13
N VAL A 8 -14.13 -6.57 -22.06
CA VAL A 8 -13.77 -5.22 -21.63
C VAL A 8 -12.44 -4.79 -22.24
N ILE A 9 -11.44 -5.69 -22.25
CA ILE A 9 -10.08 -5.39 -22.72
C ILE A 9 -10.06 -4.95 -24.19
N GLN A 10 -10.92 -5.49 -25.06
CA GLN A 10 -10.93 -5.10 -26.48
C GLN A 10 -11.26 -3.61 -26.71
N PHE A 11 -11.88 -2.94 -25.73
CA PHE A 11 -12.22 -1.52 -25.79
C PHE A 11 -11.25 -0.64 -24.99
N ALA A 12 -10.21 -1.22 -24.37
CA ALA A 12 -9.30 -0.48 -23.53
C ALA A 12 -8.21 0.24 -24.35
N ASP A 13 -8.05 1.55 -24.14
CA ASP A 13 -6.94 2.32 -24.72
C ASP A 13 -5.58 1.92 -24.14
N VAL A 14 -5.58 1.42 -22.90
CA VAL A 14 -4.39 1.06 -22.14
C VAL A 14 -4.65 -0.19 -21.31
N THR A 15 -3.68 -1.10 -21.30
CA THR A 15 -3.66 -2.27 -20.40
C THR A 15 -2.38 -2.27 -19.55
N GLY A 16 -2.44 -2.86 -18.37
CA GLY A 16 -1.34 -2.80 -17.41
C GLY A 16 -1.68 -3.32 -16.01
N ASP A 17 -0.65 -3.34 -15.17
CA ASP A 17 -0.77 -3.46 -13.70
C ASP A 17 -1.22 -2.13 -13.07
N SER A 18 -1.46 -2.13 -11.76
CA SER A 18 -1.97 -0.96 -11.03
C SER A 18 -1.07 0.26 -11.15
N PHE A 19 0.25 0.09 -11.07
CA PHE A 19 1.21 1.20 -11.08
C PHE A 19 1.31 1.84 -12.47
N LYS A 20 1.43 1.02 -13.51
CA LYS A 20 1.45 1.48 -14.89
C LYS A 20 0.17 2.24 -15.21
N LEU A 21 -1.00 1.70 -14.85
CA LEU A 21 -2.27 2.33 -15.16
C LEU A 21 -2.45 3.67 -14.46
N ALA A 22 -2.10 3.78 -13.18
CA ALA A 22 -2.18 5.06 -12.46
C ALA A 22 -1.24 6.13 -13.05
N ARG A 23 -0.03 5.73 -13.47
CA ARG A 23 0.92 6.63 -14.12
C ARG A 23 0.49 7.03 -15.54
N ASP A 24 -0.07 6.09 -16.31
CA ASP A 24 -0.56 6.35 -17.67
C ASP A 24 -1.80 7.27 -17.65
N ALA A 25 -2.64 7.19 -16.62
CA ALA A 25 -3.75 8.12 -16.38
C ALA A 25 -3.25 9.56 -16.17
N ALA A 26 -2.27 9.75 -15.27
CA ALA A 26 -1.67 11.06 -15.01
C ALA A 26 -0.89 11.62 -16.20
N ALA A 27 -0.33 10.76 -17.05
CA ALA A 27 0.42 11.16 -18.25
C ALA A 27 -0.46 11.63 -19.42
N ARG A 28 -1.79 11.67 -19.26
CA ARG A 28 -2.77 12.09 -20.28
C ARG A 28 -3.65 13.23 -19.77
N PRO A 29 -3.08 14.40 -19.43
CA PRO A 29 -3.82 15.50 -18.83
C PRO A 29 -4.94 16.08 -19.73
N GLU A 30 -4.91 15.79 -21.02
CA GLU A 30 -5.95 16.16 -21.99
C GLU A 30 -7.23 15.31 -21.90
N ALA A 31 -7.17 14.15 -21.23
CA ALA A 31 -8.31 13.27 -21.09
C ALA A 31 -9.20 13.70 -19.91
N GLU A 32 -10.36 14.29 -20.21
CA GLU A 32 -11.35 14.72 -19.21
C GLU A 32 -11.95 13.54 -18.43
N TYR A 33 -12.06 12.36 -19.03
CA TYR A 33 -12.62 11.17 -18.37
C TYR A 33 -11.65 10.00 -18.43
N ILE A 34 -11.49 9.34 -17.29
CA ILE A 34 -10.72 8.09 -17.16
C ILE A 34 -11.66 7.01 -16.64
N VAL A 35 -12.13 6.12 -17.53
CA VAL A 35 -12.93 4.97 -17.12
C VAL A 35 -12.00 3.85 -16.65
N PHE A 36 -11.88 3.71 -15.33
CA PHE A 36 -10.94 2.78 -14.74
C PHE A 36 -11.56 1.38 -14.59
N CYS A 37 -11.32 0.51 -15.57
CA CYS A 37 -11.73 -0.90 -15.51
C CYS A 37 -10.79 -1.70 -14.60
N GLY A 38 -11.03 -1.64 -13.29
CA GLY A 38 -10.24 -2.24 -12.23
C GLY A 38 -11.03 -2.42 -10.95
N VAL A 39 -10.37 -2.20 -9.81
CA VAL A 39 -10.97 -2.24 -8.46
C VAL A 39 -10.78 -0.88 -7.78
N HIS A 40 -11.51 -0.64 -6.70
CA HIS A 40 -11.64 0.65 -6.02
C HIS A 40 -10.31 1.35 -5.75
N PHE A 41 -9.37 0.72 -5.05
CA PHE A 41 -8.09 1.34 -4.71
C PHE A 41 -7.25 1.74 -5.94
N MET A 42 -7.42 1.04 -7.07
CA MET A 42 -6.69 1.36 -8.29
C MET A 42 -7.26 2.63 -8.93
N ALA A 43 -8.58 2.78 -8.92
CA ALA A 43 -9.24 4.00 -9.38
C ALA A 43 -8.89 5.19 -8.48
N GLU A 44 -8.92 5.02 -7.15
CA GLU A 44 -8.45 6.05 -6.20
C GLU A 44 -6.99 6.46 -6.49
N SER A 45 -6.13 5.49 -6.79
CA SER A 45 -4.72 5.79 -7.07
C SER A 45 -4.52 6.55 -8.39
N ALA A 46 -5.37 6.31 -9.39
CA ALA A 46 -5.38 7.13 -10.60
C ALA A 46 -5.85 8.55 -10.26
N ASP A 47 -6.94 8.68 -9.51
CA ASP A 47 -7.53 9.96 -9.10
C ASP A 47 -6.55 10.84 -8.32
N ILE A 48 -5.81 10.24 -7.37
CA ILE A 48 -4.75 10.90 -6.59
C ILE A 48 -3.64 11.50 -7.49
N LEU A 49 -3.32 10.85 -8.61
CA LEU A 49 -2.21 11.27 -9.48
C LEU A 49 -2.66 12.18 -10.64
N THR A 50 -3.94 12.16 -10.98
CA THR A 50 -4.51 12.99 -12.04
C THR A 50 -4.79 14.41 -11.56
N THR A 51 -5.19 15.28 -12.49
CA THR A 51 -5.54 16.68 -12.17
C THR A 51 -7.04 16.84 -11.92
N ASP A 52 -7.44 17.94 -11.28
CA ASP A 52 -8.85 18.29 -11.02
C ASP A 52 -9.71 18.38 -12.31
N ALA A 53 -9.09 18.52 -13.48
CA ALA A 53 -9.78 18.55 -14.76
C ALA A 53 -10.14 17.14 -15.30
N GLN A 54 -9.66 16.08 -14.63
CA GLN A 54 -9.87 14.69 -15.04
C GLN A 54 -10.81 14.01 -14.04
N ALA A 55 -11.89 13.43 -14.54
CA ALA A 55 -12.83 12.64 -13.75
C ALA A 55 -12.50 11.15 -13.87
N VAL A 56 -12.05 10.54 -12.78
CA VAL A 56 -11.85 9.09 -12.71
C VAL A 56 -13.17 8.40 -12.37
N VAL A 57 -13.64 7.52 -13.26
CA VAL A 57 -14.90 6.80 -13.14
C VAL A 57 -14.63 5.32 -12.96
N LEU A 58 -15.03 4.76 -11.82
CA LEU A 58 -15.07 3.31 -11.61
C LEU A 58 -16.47 2.80 -11.98
N PRO A 59 -16.61 1.90 -12.98
CA PRO A 59 -17.94 1.44 -13.42
C PRO A 59 -18.77 0.72 -12.37
N ASP A 60 -18.13 0.09 -11.38
CA ASP A 60 -18.78 -0.63 -10.29
C ASP A 60 -18.04 -0.36 -8.98
N LEU A 61 -18.67 0.39 -8.07
CA LEU A 61 -18.11 0.70 -6.75
C LEU A 61 -17.98 -0.54 -5.85
N ALA A 62 -18.69 -1.63 -6.16
CA ALA A 62 -18.55 -2.90 -5.44
C ALA A 62 -17.32 -3.71 -5.90
N ALA A 63 -16.57 -3.24 -6.91
CA ALA A 63 -15.32 -3.86 -7.34
C ALA A 63 -14.21 -3.65 -6.30
N GLY A 64 -14.25 -4.45 -5.23
CA GLY A 64 -13.30 -4.41 -4.12
C GLY A 64 -12.04 -5.27 -4.33
N CYS A 65 -11.13 -5.21 -3.36
CA CYS A 65 -9.96 -6.06 -3.30
C CYS A 65 -9.77 -6.55 -1.87
N SER A 66 -9.98 -7.84 -1.64
CA SER A 66 -9.86 -8.43 -0.30
C SER A 66 -8.51 -8.18 0.37
N MET A 67 -7.45 -7.98 -0.42
CA MET A 67 -6.13 -7.61 0.09
C MET A 67 -6.05 -6.15 0.56
N ALA A 68 -6.69 -5.23 -0.16
CA ALA A 68 -6.78 -3.84 0.29
C ALA A 68 -7.63 -3.73 1.56
N ASP A 69 -8.63 -4.60 1.70
CA ASP A 69 -9.52 -4.67 2.86
C ASP A 69 -8.92 -5.41 4.07
N MET A 70 -7.67 -5.89 3.99
CA MET A 70 -6.98 -6.57 5.11
C MET A 70 -6.60 -5.62 6.25
N ALA A 71 -6.58 -4.31 6.01
CA ALA A 71 -6.37 -3.29 7.01
C ALA A 71 -7.28 -2.09 6.74
N SER A 72 -7.86 -1.50 7.79
CA SER A 72 -8.51 -0.19 7.72
C SER A 72 -7.59 0.90 8.22
N ALA A 73 -7.84 2.17 7.84
CA ALA A 73 -7.07 3.29 8.38
C ALA A 73 -7.17 3.41 9.92
N GLU A 74 -8.30 3.01 10.51
CA GLU A 74 -8.46 2.96 11.97
C GLU A 74 -7.50 1.94 12.60
N GLN A 75 -7.42 0.73 12.04
CA GLN A 75 -6.48 -0.31 12.53
C GLN A 75 -5.02 0.10 12.35
N VAL A 76 -4.70 0.84 11.28
CA VAL A 76 -3.36 1.38 11.05
C VAL A 76 -3.03 2.48 12.07
N ALA A 77 -3.98 3.36 12.38
CA ALA A 77 -3.80 4.37 13.42
C ALA A 77 -3.61 3.73 14.80
N GLU A 78 -4.41 2.74 15.16
CA GLU A 78 -4.25 1.97 16.41
C GLU A 78 -2.87 1.27 16.48
N CYS A 79 -2.41 0.68 15.37
CA CYS A 79 -1.07 0.10 15.29
C CYS A 79 0.02 1.15 15.55
N TRP A 80 -0.15 2.35 14.98
CA TRP A 80 0.78 3.45 15.19
C TRP A 80 0.79 3.96 16.64
N ASP A 81 -0.36 4.00 17.30
CA ASP A 81 -0.45 4.32 18.73
C ASP A 81 0.31 3.29 19.57
N VAL A 82 0.17 2.00 19.27
CA VAL A 82 0.93 0.92 19.93
C VAL A 82 2.45 1.08 19.72
N LEU A 83 2.89 1.43 18.52
CA LEU A 83 4.31 1.73 18.24
C LEU A 83 4.80 2.96 19.01
N THR A 84 3.94 3.97 19.18
CA THR A 84 4.22 5.19 19.92
C THR A 84 4.37 4.89 21.42
N GLU A 85 3.45 4.12 22.00
CA GLU A 85 3.52 3.67 23.39
C GLU A 85 4.74 2.78 23.67
N ALA A 86 5.16 1.96 22.70
CA ALA A 86 6.38 1.18 22.79
C ALA A 86 7.66 2.06 22.72
N GLY A 87 7.55 3.31 22.27
CA GLY A 87 8.64 4.26 22.15
C GLY A 87 9.48 4.08 20.88
N VAL A 88 8.93 3.47 19.83
CA VAL A 88 9.65 3.16 18.58
C VAL A 88 9.11 3.90 17.36
N ALA A 89 7.94 4.55 17.44
CA ALA A 89 7.30 5.19 16.29
C ALA A 89 8.20 6.18 15.53
N ASP A 90 9.06 6.94 16.23
CA ASP A 90 9.98 7.91 15.60
C ASP A 90 11.07 7.24 14.73
N GLN A 91 11.27 5.92 14.89
CA GLN A 91 12.23 5.13 14.12
C GLN A 91 11.55 4.31 13.01
N VAL A 92 10.22 4.32 12.95
CA VAL A 92 9.43 3.49 12.03
C VAL A 92 9.08 4.29 10.78
N VAL A 93 9.31 3.69 9.61
CA VAL A 93 8.89 4.21 8.32
C VAL A 93 7.78 3.32 7.75
N PRO A 94 6.55 3.85 7.53
CA PRO A 94 5.50 3.05 6.94
C PRO A 94 5.74 2.81 5.45
N VAL A 95 5.57 1.57 5.01
CA VAL A 95 5.61 1.18 3.60
C VAL A 95 4.33 0.44 3.26
N SER A 96 3.43 1.11 2.54
CA SER A 96 2.17 0.49 2.13
C SER A 96 2.27 -0.12 0.75
N TYR A 97 1.78 -1.34 0.60
CA TYR A 97 1.52 -1.90 -0.72
C TYR A 97 0.41 -1.09 -1.41
N MET A 98 0.52 -0.94 -2.73
CA MET A 98 -0.44 -0.24 -3.59
C MET A 98 -1.88 -0.71 -3.36
N ASN A 99 -2.05 -1.99 -3.04
CA ASN A 99 -3.29 -2.63 -2.63
C ASN A 99 -3.67 -2.20 -1.19
N SER A 100 -4.02 -0.93 -1.05
CA SER A 100 -4.46 -0.27 0.19
C SER A 100 -5.41 0.86 -0.20
N SER A 101 -6.30 1.28 0.69
CA SER A 101 -7.20 2.41 0.46
C SER A 101 -6.47 3.77 0.43
N ALA A 102 -7.11 4.79 -0.14
CA ALA A 102 -6.57 6.15 -0.21
C ALA A 102 -6.23 6.75 1.16
N ASP A 103 -7.02 6.46 2.20
CA ASP A 103 -6.79 6.92 3.57
C ASP A 103 -5.53 6.29 4.20
N ILE A 104 -5.23 5.01 3.94
CA ILE A 104 -3.97 4.38 4.32
C ILE A 104 -2.80 5.01 3.56
N LYS A 105 -2.97 5.31 2.27
CA LYS A 105 -1.93 6.04 1.50
C LYS A 105 -1.67 7.42 2.09
N ALA A 106 -2.71 8.13 2.51
CA ALA A 106 -2.60 9.42 3.15
C ALA A 106 -1.90 9.33 4.52
N PHE A 107 -2.22 8.31 5.32
CA PHE A 107 -1.50 8.00 6.56
C PHE A 107 -0.01 7.79 6.28
N THR A 108 0.32 6.91 5.32
CA THR A 108 1.71 6.60 4.98
C THR A 108 2.47 7.85 4.54
N GLY A 109 1.88 8.70 3.69
CA GLY A 109 2.49 9.97 3.30
C GLY A 109 2.67 10.95 4.47
N LYS A 110 1.68 11.05 5.36
CA LYS A 110 1.73 11.91 6.55
C LYS A 110 2.86 11.52 7.51
N HIS A 111 3.17 10.23 7.57
CA HIS A 111 4.21 9.65 8.42
C HIS A 111 5.55 9.44 7.69
N GLY A 112 5.78 10.15 6.56
CA GLY A 112 7.06 10.16 5.85
C GLY A 112 7.39 8.84 5.13
N GLY A 113 6.38 8.00 4.91
CA GLY A 113 6.51 6.70 4.28
C GLY A 113 6.40 6.71 2.76
N THR A 114 6.31 5.53 2.17
CA THR A 114 6.18 5.36 0.71
C THR A 114 5.21 4.25 0.32
N ILE A 115 4.75 4.31 -0.93
CA ILE A 115 3.91 3.28 -1.54
C ILE A 115 4.78 2.39 -2.43
N CYS A 116 4.60 1.07 -2.30
CA CYS A 116 5.29 0.09 -3.14
C CYS A 116 4.31 -0.77 -3.95
N THR A 117 4.85 -1.48 -4.92
CA THR A 117 4.21 -2.61 -5.60
C THR A 117 5.05 -3.87 -5.40
N SER A 118 4.52 -5.05 -5.77
CA SER A 118 5.32 -6.28 -5.75
C SER A 118 6.57 -6.20 -6.62
N SER A 119 6.57 -5.40 -7.70
CA SER A 119 7.70 -5.23 -8.60
C SER A 119 8.79 -4.28 -8.08
N ASN A 120 8.51 -3.47 -7.06
CA ASN A 120 9.48 -2.53 -6.50
C ASN A 120 9.63 -2.60 -4.96
N ALA A 121 9.00 -3.57 -4.29
CA ALA A 121 9.00 -3.71 -2.84
C ALA A 121 10.40 -3.65 -2.24
N LYS A 122 11.36 -4.43 -2.76
CA LYS A 122 12.76 -4.40 -2.29
C LYS A 122 13.34 -2.99 -2.29
N ARG A 123 13.19 -2.26 -3.39
CA ARG A 123 13.69 -0.89 -3.52
C ARG A 123 13.02 0.07 -2.53
N ALA A 124 11.72 -0.11 -2.29
CA ALA A 124 10.99 0.70 -1.32
C ALA A 124 11.46 0.43 0.12
N LEU A 125 11.73 -0.84 0.46
CA LEU A 125 12.26 -1.22 1.77
C LEU A 125 13.70 -0.72 1.97
N GLU A 126 14.57 -0.85 0.96
CA GLU A 126 15.92 -0.29 0.98
C GLU A 126 15.89 1.22 1.26
N TRP A 127 15.05 1.97 0.53
CA TRP A 127 14.87 3.40 0.78
C TRP A 127 14.33 3.70 2.18
N ALA A 128 13.38 2.91 2.68
CA ALA A 128 12.79 3.12 3.99
C ALA A 128 13.82 2.92 5.13
N PHE A 129 14.72 1.94 5.01
CA PHE A 129 15.84 1.77 5.95
C PHE A 129 16.91 2.87 5.86
N GLU A 130 16.94 3.66 4.78
CA GLU A 130 17.75 4.89 4.75
C GLU A 130 17.10 6.04 5.51
N GLN A 131 15.77 5.99 5.74
CA GLN A 131 15.02 7.04 6.45
C GLN A 131 14.81 6.74 7.95
N GLY A 132 14.83 5.47 8.34
CA GLY A 132 14.60 5.03 9.72
C GLY A 132 15.16 3.64 9.99
N GLU A 133 14.96 3.15 11.21
CA GLU A 133 15.56 1.87 11.66
C GLU A 133 14.58 0.70 11.51
N LYS A 134 13.27 0.98 11.41
CA LYS A 134 12.20 -0.03 11.37
C LYS A 134 11.20 0.27 10.27
N ILE A 135 10.52 -0.76 9.77
CA ILE A 135 9.50 -0.63 8.73
C ILE A 135 8.17 -1.18 9.20
N LEU A 136 7.11 -0.36 9.12
CA LEU A 136 5.73 -0.85 9.20
C LEU A 136 5.26 -1.20 7.79
N PHE A 137 5.30 -2.48 7.43
CA PHE A 137 4.82 -2.94 6.13
C PHE A 137 3.36 -3.39 6.21
N LEU A 138 2.52 -2.90 5.29
CA LEU A 138 1.08 -3.18 5.29
C LEU A 138 0.48 -3.21 3.87
N PRO A 139 -0.69 -3.87 3.67
CA PRO A 139 -1.32 -4.80 4.60
C PRO A 139 -0.83 -6.25 4.42
N ASP A 140 -0.11 -6.55 3.34
CA ASP A 140 0.32 -7.91 3.01
C ASP A 140 1.61 -8.28 3.75
N GLN A 141 1.46 -8.97 4.89
CA GLN A 141 2.59 -9.49 5.67
C GLN A 141 3.54 -10.36 4.85
N HIS A 142 3.05 -11.08 3.83
CA HIS A 142 3.85 -12.01 3.06
C HIS A 142 4.73 -11.26 2.07
N LEU A 143 4.22 -10.21 1.41
CA LEU A 143 5.05 -9.37 0.55
C LEU A 143 6.18 -8.72 1.36
N GLY A 144 5.86 -8.10 2.50
CA GLY A 144 6.87 -7.46 3.36
C GLY A 144 7.91 -8.44 3.87
N ARG A 145 7.44 -9.52 4.54
CA ARG A 145 8.32 -10.53 5.15
C ARG A 145 9.15 -11.31 4.14
N ASN A 146 8.59 -11.69 2.99
CA ASN A 146 9.37 -12.38 1.96
C ASN A 146 10.45 -11.48 1.37
N THR A 147 10.15 -10.19 1.16
CA THR A 147 11.13 -9.23 0.67
C THR A 147 12.28 -9.07 1.68
N ALA A 148 11.96 -8.82 2.96
CA ALA A 148 12.94 -8.67 4.03
C ALA A 148 13.84 -9.93 4.18
N VAL A 149 13.23 -11.12 4.25
CA VAL A 149 13.99 -12.35 4.53
C VAL A 149 14.71 -12.86 3.29
N ARG A 150 14.00 -13.05 2.18
CA ARG A 150 14.58 -13.71 0.99
C ARG A 150 15.46 -12.77 0.17
N ASP A 151 15.06 -11.50 0.06
CA ASP A 151 15.71 -10.58 -0.89
C ASP A 151 16.68 -9.60 -0.20
N MET A 152 16.56 -9.41 1.12
CA MET A 152 17.43 -8.54 1.94
C MET A 152 18.25 -9.30 3.00
N GLY A 153 17.96 -10.60 3.22
CA GLY A 153 18.77 -11.46 4.09
C GLY A 153 18.50 -11.32 5.59
N MET A 154 17.39 -10.69 5.98
CA MET A 154 16.96 -10.61 7.39
C MET A 154 16.51 -11.96 7.93
N GLY A 155 16.55 -12.12 9.25
CA GLY A 155 16.01 -13.27 9.96
C GLY A 155 14.48 -13.28 9.98
N LEU A 156 13.88 -14.45 10.17
CA LEU A 156 12.43 -14.56 10.34
C LEU A 156 11.93 -13.89 11.62
N ASP A 157 12.80 -13.80 12.63
CA ASP A 157 12.52 -13.21 13.93
C ASP A 157 12.63 -11.67 13.92
N ASP A 158 13.31 -11.10 12.92
CA ASP A 158 13.35 -9.64 12.66
C ASP A 158 12.01 -9.12 12.09
N CYS A 159 11.05 -10.02 11.83
CA CYS A 159 9.76 -9.72 11.20
C CYS A 159 8.60 -10.13 12.10
N VAL A 160 8.21 -9.26 13.04
CA VAL A 160 7.01 -9.46 13.87
C VAL A 160 5.73 -9.11 13.11
N VAL A 161 4.64 -9.82 13.41
CA VAL A 161 3.34 -9.64 12.74
C VAL A 161 2.35 -9.01 13.71
N TYR A 162 1.90 -7.81 13.39
CA TYR A 162 0.83 -7.13 14.10
C TYR A 162 -0.54 -7.67 13.67
N ASN A 163 -1.36 -8.12 14.62
CA ASN A 163 -2.75 -8.54 14.38
C ASN A 163 -3.73 -7.56 15.04
N PRO A 164 -4.46 -6.74 14.27
CA PRO A 164 -5.35 -5.71 14.83
C PRO A 164 -6.51 -6.27 15.67
N HIS A 165 -6.78 -7.58 15.61
CA HIS A 165 -7.82 -8.22 16.41
C HIS A 165 -7.33 -8.71 17.77
N LYS A 166 -6.09 -8.40 18.15
CA LYS A 166 -5.50 -8.75 19.46
C LYS A 166 -5.10 -7.49 20.21
N PRO A 167 -5.13 -7.49 21.56
CA PRO A 167 -4.57 -6.41 22.35
C PRO A 167 -3.12 -6.14 21.94
N ASN A 168 -2.79 -4.87 21.66
CA ASN A 168 -1.48 -4.41 21.21
C ASN A 168 -0.92 -5.18 20.00
N GLY A 169 -1.79 -5.61 19.08
CA GLY A 169 -1.36 -6.41 17.93
C GLY A 169 -0.99 -7.86 18.25
N GLY A 170 -1.11 -8.28 19.52
CA GLY A 170 -0.56 -9.54 20.01
C GLY A 170 0.96 -9.52 20.20
N LEU A 171 1.57 -8.33 20.32
CA LEU A 171 3.00 -8.14 20.49
C LEU A 171 3.30 -7.44 21.82
N THR A 172 4.44 -7.75 22.42
CA THR A 172 4.97 -7.00 23.57
C THR A 172 5.75 -5.77 23.09
N ALA A 173 5.91 -4.77 23.96
CA ALA A 173 6.76 -3.62 23.66
C ALA A 173 8.23 -4.01 23.42
N GLU A 174 8.71 -5.10 24.03
CA GLU A 174 10.05 -5.65 23.80
C GLU A 174 10.16 -6.22 22.38
N GLN A 175 9.19 -7.03 21.94
CA GLN A 175 9.16 -7.54 20.56
C GLN A 175 9.14 -6.42 19.51
N LEU A 176 8.45 -5.31 19.78
CA LEU A 176 8.42 -4.15 18.87
C LEU A 176 9.75 -3.36 18.85
N ARG A 177 10.52 -3.40 19.94
CA ARG A 177 11.84 -2.75 20.02
C ARG A 177 12.92 -3.61 19.38
N ASP A 178 12.83 -4.92 19.53
CA ASP A 178 13.86 -5.85 19.09
C ASP A 178 13.74 -6.25 17.62
N ALA A 179 12.53 -6.23 17.05
CA ALA A 179 12.29 -6.48 15.62
C ALA A 179 12.78 -5.32 14.75
#